data_AF-A0A1I7BEQ1-F1
#
_entry.id   AF-A0A1I7BEQ1-F1
#
_cell.length_a   1.000
_cell.length_b   1.000
_cell.length_c   1.000
_cell.angle_alpha   90.00
_cell.angle_beta   90.00
_cell.angle_gamma   90.00
#
_symmetry.space_group_name_H-M   'P 1'
#
loop_
_entity.id
_entity.type
_entity.pdbx_description
1 polymer ?
#
loop_
_entity_poly.entity_id
_entity_poly.type
_entity_poly.pdbx_seq_one_letter_code
_entity_poly.pdbx_strand_id
1 'polypeptide(L)'
;MANYNVLFDAQAAAEEVVPRVIARHRSKGVLTWKLLHQMEEEVLAEVSSSGQFSDRLLQMICAPAVLSYPNDDRPVSFEGHDFLPIVFAAIDRAWRQVH
;
A
#
# COMPACT_ATOMS: atom_id res chain seq x y z
N MET A 1 24.83 -10.96 -3.52
CA MET A 1 24.44 -9.66 -2.93
C MET A 1 22.96 -9.47 -3.16
N ALA A 2 22.16 -9.48 -2.09
CA ALA A 2 20.71 -9.30 -2.20
C ALA A 2 20.45 -7.92 -2.81
N ASN A 3 19.59 -7.90 -3.82
CA ASN A 3 19.39 -6.80 -4.74
C ASN A 3 18.53 -5.73 -4.03
N TYR A 4 19.12 -4.97 -3.10
CA TYR A 4 18.40 -3.92 -2.35
C TYR A 4 17.80 -2.87 -3.29
N ASN A 5 18.45 -2.58 -4.42
CA ASN A 5 17.98 -1.63 -5.42
C ASN A 5 16.58 -1.98 -5.94
N VAL A 6 16.32 -3.24 -6.29
CA VAL A 6 15.01 -3.61 -6.85
C VAL A 6 13.86 -3.54 -5.84
N LEU A 7 14.16 -3.62 -4.53
CA LEU A 7 13.16 -3.41 -3.49
C LEU A 7 12.81 -1.93 -3.35
N PHE A 8 13.81 -1.04 -3.40
CA PHE A 8 13.58 0.40 -3.48
C PHE A 8 12.89 0.81 -4.79
N ASP A 9 13.21 0.17 -5.91
CA ASP A 9 12.56 0.42 -7.20
C ASP A 9 11.07 0.01 -7.16
N ALA A 10 10.75 -1.12 -6.55
CA ALA A 10 9.36 -1.54 -6.39
C ALA A 10 8.58 -0.66 -5.42
N GLN A 11 9.23 -0.22 -4.33
CA GLN A 11 8.66 0.78 -3.44
C GLN A 11 8.36 2.08 -4.19
N ALA A 12 9.32 2.59 -4.97
CA ALA A 12 9.13 3.81 -5.75
C ALA A 12 8.00 3.66 -6.78
N ALA A 13 7.92 2.52 -7.47
CA ALA A 13 6.84 2.22 -8.39
C ALA A 13 5.47 2.19 -7.70
N ALA A 14 5.38 1.59 -6.51
CA ALA A 14 4.16 1.62 -5.71
C ALA A 14 3.79 3.05 -5.29
N GLU A 15 4.75 3.83 -4.81
CA GLU A 15 4.55 5.24 -4.42
C GLU A 15 4.09 6.12 -5.60
N GLU A 16 4.51 5.84 -6.84
CA GLU A 16 4.03 6.55 -8.03
C GLU A 16 2.57 6.20 -8.39
N VAL A 17 2.14 4.98 -8.10
CA VAL A 17 0.78 4.48 -8.37
C VAL A 17 -0.22 4.94 -7.31
N VAL A 18 0.20 4.98 -6.04
CA VAL A 18 -0.63 5.31 -4.88
C VAL A 18 -1.51 6.56 -5.07
N PRO A 19 -0.98 7.73 -5.52
CA PRO A 19 -1.79 8.93 -5.74
C PRO A 19 -2.92 8.72 -6.76
N ARG A 20 -2.70 7.91 -7.80
CA ARG A 20 -3.72 7.60 -8.82
C ARG A 20 -4.84 6.76 -8.23
N VAL A 21 -4.50 5.77 -7.42
CA VAL A 21 -5.46 4.92 -6.71
C VAL A 21 -6.27 5.74 -5.71
N ILE A 22 -5.60 6.58 -4.91
CA ILE A 22 -6.28 7.49 -3.96
C ILE A 22 -7.24 8.44 -4.67
N ALA A 23 -6.84 9.01 -5.81
CA ALA A 23 -7.71 9.90 -6.58
C ALA A 23 -9.03 9.24 -7.01
N ARG A 24 -9.04 7.91 -7.23
CA ARG A 24 -10.28 7.14 -7.53
C ARG A 24 -11.19 7.01 -6.31
N HIS A 25 -10.62 6.93 -5.12
CA HIS A 25 -11.33 6.66 -3.86
C HIS A 25 -11.52 7.89 -2.97
N ARG A 26 -11.00 9.06 -3.37
CA ARG A 26 -11.07 10.33 -2.60
C ARG A 26 -12.48 10.73 -2.17
N SER A 27 -13.50 10.28 -2.91
CA SER A 27 -14.92 10.53 -2.63
C SER A 27 -15.45 9.81 -1.39
N LYS A 28 -14.74 8.79 -0.87
CA LYS A 28 -15.16 8.03 0.31
C LYS A 28 -14.94 8.78 1.64
N GLY A 29 -14.15 9.86 1.65
CA GLY A 29 -14.01 10.80 2.77
C GLY A 29 -13.22 10.29 3.98
N VAL A 30 -13.34 9.01 4.35
CA VAL A 30 -12.61 8.39 5.47
C VAL A 30 -11.84 7.19 4.95
N LEU A 31 -10.56 7.11 5.33
CA LEU A 31 -9.73 5.94 5.08
C LEU A 31 -10.08 4.84 6.09
N THR A 32 -10.77 3.80 5.64
CA THR A 32 -11.10 2.61 6.46
C THR A 32 -10.13 1.47 6.19
N TRP A 33 -10.02 0.51 7.13
CA TRP A 33 -9.14 -0.65 6.95
C TRP A 33 -9.46 -1.44 5.69
N LYS A 34 -10.75 -1.67 5.43
CA LYS A 34 -11.21 -2.31 4.19
C LYS A 34 -10.83 -1.53 2.95
N LEU A 35 -10.90 -0.19 2.99
CA LEU A 35 -10.48 0.65 1.88
C LEU A 35 -8.96 0.61 1.68
N LEU A 36 -8.19 0.59 2.76
CA LEU A 36 -6.73 0.48 2.73
C LEU A 36 -6.29 -0.83 2.07
N HIS A 37 -6.86 -1.96 2.47
CA HIS A 37 -6.59 -3.26 1.84
C HIS A 37 -6.99 -3.28 0.37
N GLN A 38 -8.16 -2.71 0.03
CA GLN A 38 -8.58 -2.59 -1.37
C GLN A 38 -7.59 -1.76 -2.19
N MET A 39 -7.11 -0.64 -1.67
CA MET A 39 -6.13 0.21 -2.35
C MET A 39 -4.77 -0.50 -2.48
N GLU A 40 -4.34 -1.27 -1.48
CA GLU A 40 -3.12 -2.07 -1.55
C GLU A 40 -3.18 -3.09 -2.69
N GLU A 41 -4.28 -3.84 -2.81
CA GLU A 41 -4.48 -4.80 -3.91
C GLU A 41 -4.50 -4.09 -5.27
N GLU A 42 -5.11 -2.91 -5.38
CA GLU A 42 -5.12 -2.11 -6.60
C GLU A 42 -3.71 -1.62 -6.98
N VAL A 43 -2.95 -1.10 -6.02
CA VAL A 43 -1.55 -0.68 -6.22
C VAL A 43 -0.71 -1.87 -6.68
N LEU A 44 -0.86 -3.02 -6.00
CA LEU A 44 -0.14 -4.25 -6.33
C LEU A 44 -0.49 -4.74 -7.75
N ALA A 45 -1.77 -4.70 -8.13
CA ALA A 45 -2.21 -5.10 -9.45
C ALA A 45 -1.64 -4.18 -10.54
N GLU A 46 -1.61 -2.86 -10.32
CA GLU A 46 -1.02 -1.91 -11.26
C GLU A 46 0.50 -2.09 -11.36
N VAL A 47 1.22 -2.23 -10.24
CA VAL A 47 2.68 -2.45 -10.26
C VAL A 47 3.03 -3.81 -10.88
N SER A 48 2.29 -4.87 -10.58
CA SER A 48 2.51 -6.20 -11.19
C SER A 48 2.18 -6.23 -12.68
N SER A 49 1.19 -5.45 -13.13
CA SER A 49 0.86 -5.33 -14.56
C SER A 49 2.00 -4.78 -15.42
N SER A 50 2.94 -4.04 -14.82
CA SER A 50 4.15 -3.58 -15.52
C SER A 50 5.11 -4.72 -15.90
N GLY A 51 4.97 -5.89 -15.26
CA GLY A 51 5.87 -7.04 -15.43
C GLY A 51 7.30 -6.80 -14.94
N GLN A 52 7.55 -5.67 -14.28
CA GLN A 52 8.89 -5.22 -13.92
C GLN A 52 9.40 -5.85 -12.61
N PHE A 53 8.49 -6.31 -11.76
CA PHE A 53 8.78 -6.87 -10.43
C PHE A 53 8.16 -8.25 -10.26
N SER A 54 8.84 -9.13 -9.52
CA SER A 54 8.32 -10.46 -9.20
C SER A 54 7.33 -10.40 -8.03
N ASP A 55 6.31 -11.26 -8.04
CA ASP A 55 5.31 -11.34 -6.96
C ASP A 55 5.95 -11.48 -5.57
N ARG A 56 7.03 -12.27 -5.47
CA ARG A 56 7.77 -12.44 -4.22
C ARG A 56 8.35 -11.12 -3.69
N LEU A 57 8.83 -10.26 -4.59
CA LEU A 57 9.38 -8.96 -4.22
C LEU A 57 8.27 -7.98 -3.83
N LEU A 58 7.14 -8.02 -4.53
CA LEU A 58 5.98 -7.21 -4.16
C LEU A 58 5.40 -7.61 -2.80
N GLN A 59 5.37 -8.91 -2.49
CA GLN A 59 4.98 -9.43 -1.17
C GLN A 59 5.92 -8.99 -0.02
N MET A 60 7.14 -8.52 -0.31
CA MET A 60 8.04 -7.96 0.71
C MET A 60 7.72 -6.51 1.07
N ILE A 61 7.08 -5.75 0.18
CA ILE A 61 6.73 -4.34 0.41
C ILE A 61 5.26 -4.16 0.85
N CYS A 62 4.42 -5.16 0.58
CA CYS A 62 3.02 -5.23 1.02
C CYS A 62 2.87 -5.77 2.45
N ALA A 63 1.67 -5.59 3.01
CA ALA A 63 1.27 -6.18 4.26
C ALA A 63 1.41 -7.71 4.18
N PRO A 64 2.24 -8.32 5.04
CA PRO A 64 2.25 -9.76 5.17
C PRO A 64 0.84 -10.22 5.54
N ALA A 65 0.26 -11.15 4.78
CA ALA A 65 -1.05 -11.73 5.11
C ALA A 65 -1.11 -12.37 6.51
N VAL A 66 0.07 -12.59 7.13
CA VAL A 66 0.22 -13.10 8.51
C VAL A 66 0.08 -12.01 9.58
N LEU A 67 0.24 -10.72 9.21
CA LEU A 67 -0.06 -9.61 10.10
C LEU A 67 -1.57 -9.42 10.09
N SER A 68 -2.20 -9.72 11.22
CA SER A 68 -3.64 -9.59 11.47
C SER A 68 -4.11 -8.12 11.49
N TYR A 69 -3.84 -7.37 10.43
CA TYR A 69 -4.46 -6.06 10.25
C TYR A 69 -5.97 -6.25 10.16
N PRO A 70 -6.75 -5.35 10.79
CA PRO A 70 -8.20 -5.38 10.64
C PRO A 70 -8.56 -5.23 9.17
N ASN A 71 -9.64 -5.89 8.73
CA ASN A 71 -10.22 -5.71 7.40
C ASN A 71 -11.69 -5.35 7.54
N ASP A 72 -11.95 -4.22 8.20
CA ASP A 72 -13.30 -3.73 8.50
C ASP A 72 -13.48 -2.26 8.12
N ASP A 73 -14.70 -1.75 8.31
CA ASP A 73 -15.05 -0.37 7.97
C ASP A 73 -14.63 0.65 9.05
N ARG A 74 -13.83 0.25 10.06
CA ARG A 74 -13.31 1.21 11.04
C ARG A 74 -12.26 2.11 10.40
N PRO A 75 -12.15 3.37 10.82
CA PRO A 75 -11.08 4.26 10.39
C PRO A 75 -9.71 3.63 10.66
N VAL A 76 -8.81 3.77 9.70
CA VAL A 76 -7.43 3.32 9.84
C VAL A 76 -6.76 4.10 10.97
N SER A 77 -6.15 3.36 11.91
CA SER A 77 -5.25 3.93 12.90
C SER A 77 -4.05 3.01 13.03
N PHE A 78 -2.87 3.54 12.75
CA PHE A 78 -1.60 2.84 12.94
C PHE A 78 -1.02 3.04 14.34
N GLU A 79 -1.75 3.73 15.22
CA GLU A 79 -1.34 3.98 16.59
C GLU A 79 -1.21 2.65 17.36
N GLY A 80 0.01 2.33 17.82
CA GLY A 80 0.32 1.08 18.54
C GLY A 80 0.72 -0.11 17.66
N HIS A 81 0.87 0.06 16.34
CA HIS A 81 1.44 -0.98 15.48
C HIS A 81 2.97 -0.83 15.37
N ASP A 82 3.72 -1.82 15.84
CA ASP A 82 5.20 -1.84 15.82
C ASP A 82 5.80 -1.99 14.41
N PHE A 83 5.00 -2.44 13.44
CA PHE A 83 5.39 -2.60 12.05
C PHE A 83 4.32 -2.01 11.14
N LEU A 84 4.74 -1.26 10.13
CA LEU A 84 3.87 -0.70 9.11
C LEU A 84 4.41 -1.09 7.73
N PRO A 85 3.63 -1.78 6.90
CA PRO A 85 4.01 -2.11 5.53
C PRO A 85 4.27 -0.84 4.72
N ILE A 86 5.23 -0.91 3.80
CA ILE A 86 5.66 0.23 3.00
C ILE A 86 4.48 0.79 2.18
N VAL A 87 3.69 -0.09 1.57
CA VAL A 87 2.50 0.31 0.79
C VAL A 87 1.44 0.98 1.67
N PHE A 88 1.20 0.48 2.90
CA PHE A 88 0.26 1.12 3.84
C PHE A 88 0.71 2.51 4.27
N ALA A 89 2.00 2.66 4.59
CA ALA A 89 2.58 3.95 4.93
C ALA A 89 2.47 4.94 3.75
N ALA A 90 2.72 4.48 2.53
CA ALA A 90 2.58 5.28 1.32
C ALA A 90 1.13 5.73 1.10
N ILE A 91 0.17 4.82 1.24
CA ILE A 91 -1.27 5.12 1.09
C ILE A 91 -1.73 6.12 2.15
N ASP A 92 -1.43 5.89 3.43
CA ASP A 92 -1.81 6.80 4.52
C ASP A 92 -1.23 8.19 4.33
N ARG A 93 0.07 8.27 4.01
CA ARG A 93 0.75 9.53 3.76
C ARG A 93 0.12 10.28 2.59
N ALA A 94 -0.12 9.61 1.48
CA ALA A 94 -0.71 10.24 0.31
C ALA A 94 -2.20 10.60 0.54
N TRP A 95 -2.94 9.82 1.32
CA TRP A 95 -4.33 10.13 1.68
C TRP A 95 -4.40 11.42 2.51
N ARG A 96 -3.53 11.55 3.53
CA ARG A 96 -3.38 12.76 4.35
C ARG A 96 -2.85 13.99 3.59
N GLN A 97 -2.30 13.81 2.40
CA GLN A 97 -1.87 14.94 1.57
C GLN A 97 -3.00 15.49 0.69
N VAL A 98 -4.03 14.68 0.43
CA VAL A 98 -5.16 15.04 -0.44
C VAL A 98 -6.38 15.52 0.37
N HIS A 99 -6.43 15.20 1.67
CA HIS A 99 -7.49 15.57 2.62
C HIS A 99 -6.92 16.26 3.86
#